data_AF-A0A819QPV9-F1
#
_entry.id   AF-A0A819QPV9-F1
#
_cell.length_a   1.000
_cell.length_b   1.000
_cell.length_c   1.000
_cell.angle_alpha   90.00
_cell.angle_beta   90.00
_cell.angle_gamma   90.00
#
_symmetry.space_group_name_H-M   'P 1'
#
loop_
_entity.id
_entity.type
_entity.pdbx_description
1 polymer ?
#
loop_
_entity_poly.entity_id
_entity_poly.type
_entity_poly.pdbx_seq_one_letter_code
_entity_poly.pdbx_strand_id
1 'polypeptide(L)'
;MISDFHCKPSSNSNMTIESASVRVVDTIEKSDSDIWNYRGLELDNGMICVLISHPTIDKAAAGLNVEIGSYADPNEVPGVAHFLEHMLFMGSTKYPDENAYSKFIESNDIKPQDIEVFIRQMFAYFYVDSLMYGNLTENQSIEYMIMFQQKFHQNHLFQPIYPSMWFNHRQLMLPEGCNYAYTMLNDGHCTEAITIYLQCFQQTLENNALIDVFAQLISEPCFEQLRTKEQLGYIVSAKIFSAYGAQGLQITVQSTFGLDHVNRRIERFLDSIRDYIEQMSEEDFQKQREGQIMKNMEIPKRMTSQGNTFWFEISRHEFCFDRREI
;
A
#
# COMPACT_ATOMS: atom_id res chain seq x y z
N MET A 1 9.90 8.59 14.52
CA MET A 1 10.87 8.14 15.53
C MET A 1 10.05 7.41 16.59
N ILE A 2 9.87 6.10 16.44
CA ILE A 2 9.20 5.23 17.41
C ILE A 2 10.12 4.01 17.51
N SER A 3 11.00 4.05 18.51
CA SER A 3 12.06 3.08 18.76
C SER A 3 11.68 2.04 19.80
N ASP A 4 10.42 2.01 20.25
CA ASP A 4 10.05 1.27 21.45
C ASP A 4 8.83 0.38 21.22
N PHE A 5 9.10 -0.84 20.76
CA PHE A 5 8.29 -2.00 21.09
C PHE A 5 8.32 -2.20 22.63
N HIS A 6 7.50 -1.46 23.37
CA HIS A 6 7.28 -1.70 24.78
C HIS A 6 6.21 -2.76 24.98
N CYS A 7 6.62 -4.03 24.99
CA CYS A 7 5.85 -5.10 25.63
C CYS A 7 6.75 -5.86 26.61
N LYS A 8 6.35 -5.87 27.89
CA LYS A 8 7.05 -6.59 28.97
C LYS A 8 6.92 -8.09 28.73
N PRO A 9 7.99 -8.89 28.96
CA PRO A 9 7.92 -10.33 28.83
C PRO A 9 6.94 -10.90 29.87
N SER A 10 5.90 -11.58 29.41
CA SER A 10 5.17 -12.54 30.25
C SER A 10 6.01 -13.81 30.33
N SER A 11 6.32 -14.23 31.56
CA SER A 11 7.02 -15.48 31.81
C SER A 11 6.14 -16.67 31.43
N ASN A 12 6.68 -17.55 30.58
CA ASN A 12 6.24 -18.90 30.20
C ASN A 12 5.36 -19.02 28.94
N SER A 13 5.99 -19.30 27.80
CA SER A 13 6.07 -20.67 27.28
C SER A 13 7.12 -20.76 26.16
N ASN A 14 8.29 -21.34 26.46
CA ASN A 14 9.23 -21.75 25.41
C ASN A 14 8.61 -22.96 24.70
N MET A 15 7.96 -22.74 23.56
CA MET A 15 7.61 -23.84 22.65
C MET A 15 8.81 -24.06 21.72
N THR A 16 9.59 -25.10 22.01
CA THR A 16 10.72 -25.52 21.18
C THR A 16 10.17 -26.25 19.94
N ILE A 17 10.13 -25.56 18.80
CA ILE A 17 10.03 -26.22 17.49
C ILE A 17 11.47 -26.37 17.00
N GLU A 18 11.90 -27.62 16.76
CA GLU A 18 13.29 -28.11 16.70
C GLU A 18 14.26 -27.48 15.66
N SER A 19 14.04 -26.28 15.11
CA SER A 19 15.08 -25.63 14.29
C SER A 19 15.11 -24.10 14.23
N ALA A 20 14.27 -23.36 14.97
CA ALA A 20 14.40 -21.90 15.05
C ALA A 20 13.95 -21.39 16.43
N SER A 21 14.75 -20.51 17.06
CA SER A 21 14.30 -19.79 18.26
C SER A 21 13.33 -18.70 17.82
N VAL A 22 12.03 -18.92 18.05
CA VAL A 22 10.97 -17.96 17.70
C VAL A 22 10.55 -17.20 18.95
N ARG A 23 10.57 -15.87 18.90
CA ARG A 23 9.96 -15.03 19.93
C ARG A 23 8.49 -14.84 19.58
N VAL A 24 7.61 -15.24 20.48
CA VAL A 24 6.15 -15.11 20.34
C VAL A 24 5.70 -13.81 21.01
N VAL A 25 4.84 -13.07 20.30
CA VAL A 25 4.17 -11.86 20.79
C VAL A 25 2.67 -12.09 20.70
N ASP A 26 2.05 -12.40 21.85
CA ASP A 26 0.61 -12.61 21.97
C ASP A 26 -0.17 -11.31 22.24
N THR A 27 0.53 -10.21 22.51
CA THR A 27 -0.06 -8.93 22.88
C THR A 27 -0.09 -8.02 21.66
N ILE A 28 -1.12 -8.19 20.83
CA ILE A 28 -1.46 -7.27 19.73
C ILE A 28 -2.70 -6.51 20.16
N GLU A 29 -2.62 -5.17 20.18
CA GLU A 29 -3.75 -4.31 20.50
C GLU A 29 -4.85 -4.51 19.44
N LYS A 30 -6.09 -4.70 19.91
CA LYS A 30 -7.28 -4.82 19.07
C LYS A 30 -8.50 -4.29 19.80
N SER A 31 -9.47 -3.81 19.04
CA SER A 31 -10.81 -3.47 19.52
C SER A 31 -11.53 -4.63 20.23
N ASP A 32 -12.39 -4.31 21.19
CA ASP A 32 -13.25 -5.28 21.89
C ASP A 32 -14.25 -5.97 20.95
N SER A 33 -14.60 -5.35 19.81
CA SER A 33 -15.46 -5.95 18.78
C SER A 33 -14.71 -6.87 17.81
N ASP A 34 -13.38 -6.87 17.82
CA ASP A 34 -12.58 -7.70 16.94
C ASP A 34 -12.56 -9.16 17.42
N ILE A 35 -13.21 -10.03 16.64
CA ILE A 35 -13.34 -11.47 16.91
C ILE A 35 -12.16 -12.31 16.39
N TRP A 36 -11.18 -11.70 15.73
CA TRP A 36 -10.01 -12.39 15.18
C TRP A 36 -8.93 -12.60 16.27
N ASN A 37 -8.13 -13.66 16.08
CA ASN A 37 -6.98 -13.95 16.91
C ASN A 37 -5.71 -13.60 16.15
N TYR A 38 -4.86 -12.81 16.79
CA TYR A 38 -3.60 -12.34 16.22
C TYR A 38 -2.44 -12.87 17.03
N ARG A 39 -1.34 -13.20 16.35
CA ARG A 39 -0.07 -13.54 17.00
C ARG A 39 1.09 -13.02 16.16
N GLY A 40 1.98 -12.28 16.79
CA GLY A 40 3.24 -11.87 16.21
C GLY A 40 4.30 -12.93 16.47
N LEU A 41 5.11 -13.22 15.47
CA LEU A 41 6.29 -14.07 15.56
C LEU A 41 7.50 -13.29 15.06
N GLU A 42 8.56 -13.23 15.87
CA GLU A 42 9.87 -12.77 15.44
C GLU A 42 10.77 -14.01 15.35
N LEU A 43 11.18 -14.35 14.12
CA LEU A 43 12.07 -15.47 13.85
C LEU A 43 13.51 -15.11 14.25
N ASP A 44 14.37 -16.11 14.39
CA ASP A 44 15.78 -15.95 14.78
C ASP A 44 16.62 -15.08 13.82
N ASN A 45 16.18 -14.99 12.56
CA ASN A 45 16.72 -14.10 11.55
C ASN A 45 16.06 -12.71 11.53
N GLY A 46 15.24 -12.36 12.52
CA GLY A 46 14.58 -11.05 12.61
C GLY A 46 13.40 -10.85 11.65
N MET A 47 12.97 -11.88 10.91
CA MET A 47 11.72 -11.80 10.14
C MET A 47 10.52 -11.70 11.08
N ILE A 48 9.59 -10.81 10.77
CA ILE A 48 8.35 -10.66 11.54
C ILE A 48 7.21 -11.28 10.72
N CYS A 49 6.46 -12.15 11.37
CA CYS A 49 5.26 -12.74 10.83
C CYS A 49 4.08 -12.38 11.71
N VAL A 50 2.98 -11.95 11.10
CA VAL A 50 1.71 -11.77 11.79
C VAL A 50 0.77 -12.88 11.34
N LEU A 51 0.41 -13.73 12.30
CA LEU A 51 -0.57 -14.79 12.14
C LEU A 51 -1.94 -14.24 12.51
N ILE A 52 -2.91 -14.38 11.61
CA ILE A 52 -4.29 -13.95 11.81
C ILE A 52 -5.20 -15.14 11.59
N SER A 53 -5.99 -15.50 12.60
CA SER A 53 -6.87 -16.66 12.55
C SER A 53 -8.27 -16.36 13.07
N HIS A 54 -9.26 -17.00 12.47
CA HIS A 54 -10.63 -17.01 12.97
C HIS A 54 -11.21 -18.41 12.79
N PRO A 55 -11.84 -19.01 13.83
CA PRO A 55 -12.20 -20.43 13.84
C PRO A 55 -13.16 -20.88 12.73
N THR A 56 -13.90 -19.95 12.11
CA THR A 56 -14.94 -20.24 11.12
C THR A 56 -14.50 -20.06 9.66
N ILE A 57 -13.25 -19.67 9.40
CA ILE A 57 -12.77 -19.38 8.03
C ILE A 57 -12.20 -20.64 7.38
N ASP A 58 -12.63 -20.93 6.14
CA ASP A 58 -12.37 -22.17 5.41
C ASP A 58 -11.30 -22.06 4.29
N LYS A 59 -10.75 -20.87 4.08
CA LYS A 59 -9.74 -20.57 3.06
C LYS A 59 -8.58 -19.81 3.63
N ALA A 60 -7.37 -19.97 3.10
CA ALA A 60 -6.16 -19.28 3.52
C ALA A 60 -5.53 -18.41 2.42
N ALA A 61 -4.75 -17.42 2.83
CA ALA A 61 -3.99 -16.48 2.04
C ALA A 61 -2.64 -16.23 2.73
N ALA A 62 -1.64 -15.83 1.96
CA ALA A 62 -0.43 -15.27 2.53
C ALA A 62 -0.01 -14.03 1.74
N GLY A 63 0.56 -13.05 2.43
CA GLY A 63 1.18 -11.86 1.84
C GLY A 63 2.65 -11.84 2.23
N LEU A 64 3.52 -11.43 1.30
CA LEU A 64 4.95 -11.30 1.50
C LEU A 64 5.39 -9.90 1.09
N ASN A 65 6.06 -9.17 1.99
CA ASN A 65 6.59 -7.84 1.73
C ASN A 65 8.09 -8.00 1.67
N VAL A 66 8.68 -7.54 0.58
CA VAL A 66 10.12 -7.44 0.45
C VAL A 66 10.38 -5.96 0.28
N GLU A 67 11.02 -5.33 1.27
CA GLU A 67 11.27 -3.88 1.32
C GLU A 67 12.38 -3.43 0.34
N ILE A 68 12.38 -3.99 -0.86
CA ILE A 68 13.25 -3.60 -1.95
C ILE A 68 12.40 -3.47 -3.22
N GLY A 69 12.53 -2.34 -3.89
CA GLY A 69 11.65 -1.93 -4.98
C GLY A 69 12.38 -1.00 -5.94
N SER A 70 11.64 -0.32 -6.83
CA SER A 70 12.25 0.52 -7.89
C SER A 70 13.12 1.67 -7.38
N TYR A 71 12.95 2.08 -6.13
CA TYR A 71 13.81 3.08 -5.47
C TYR A 71 15.17 2.54 -5.01
N ALA A 72 15.34 1.21 -4.97
CA ALA A 72 16.61 0.55 -4.73
C ALA A 72 17.31 0.13 -6.04
N ASP A 73 16.74 0.48 -7.18
CA ASP A 73 17.39 0.27 -8.47
C ASP A 73 18.71 1.05 -8.52
N PRO A 74 19.81 0.44 -8.99
CA PRO A 74 21.04 1.16 -9.26
C PRO A 74 20.78 2.35 -10.19
N ASN A 75 21.42 3.50 -9.96
CA ASN A 75 21.25 4.68 -10.80
C ASN A 75 21.61 4.41 -12.27
N GLU A 76 22.53 3.47 -12.49
CA GLU A 76 23.00 3.03 -13.80
C GLU A 76 21.99 2.09 -14.50
N VAL A 77 21.07 1.47 -13.76
CA VAL A 77 20.10 0.50 -14.27
C VAL A 77 18.73 0.70 -13.60
N PRO A 78 17.97 1.75 -13.95
CA PRO A 78 16.63 1.96 -13.42
C PRO A 78 15.63 0.92 -13.97
N GLY A 79 14.65 0.53 -13.17
CA GLY A 79 13.54 -0.37 -13.55
C GLY A 79 13.75 -1.85 -13.22
N VAL A 80 14.82 -2.24 -12.52
CA VAL A 80 15.18 -3.65 -12.29
C VAL A 80 14.25 -4.32 -11.27
N ALA A 81 13.80 -3.60 -10.25
CA ALA A 81 12.84 -4.14 -9.29
C ALA A 81 11.46 -4.37 -9.92
N HIS A 82 10.99 -3.43 -10.75
CA HIS A 82 9.76 -3.63 -11.53
C HIS A 82 9.91 -4.78 -12.52
N PHE A 83 11.09 -4.92 -13.11
CA PHE A 83 11.43 -6.06 -13.96
C PHE A 83 11.41 -7.40 -13.22
N LEU A 84 11.96 -7.50 -12.00
CA LEU A 84 11.90 -8.72 -11.18
C LEU A 84 10.48 -9.05 -10.69
N GLU A 85 9.68 -8.03 -10.37
CA GLU A 85 8.24 -8.18 -10.13
C GLU A 85 7.59 -8.88 -11.32
N HIS A 86 7.83 -8.38 -12.54
CA HIS A 86 7.34 -9.04 -13.76
C HIS A 86 7.96 -10.41 -13.98
N MET A 87 9.25 -10.65 -13.68
CA MET A 87 9.86 -11.98 -13.80
C MET A 87 9.17 -13.03 -12.91
N LEU A 88 8.68 -12.64 -11.74
CA LEU A 88 7.85 -13.49 -10.89
C LEU A 88 6.49 -13.85 -11.55
N PHE A 89 6.01 -13.02 -12.48
CA PHE A 89 4.69 -13.11 -13.12
C PHE A 89 4.70 -13.34 -14.64
N MET A 90 5.88 -13.51 -15.24
CA MET A 90 6.10 -13.59 -16.69
C MET A 90 5.84 -14.97 -17.31
N GLY A 91 5.40 -15.93 -16.50
CA GLY A 91 4.89 -17.18 -17.01
C GLY A 91 5.00 -18.32 -16.01
N SER A 92 3.88 -19.00 -15.83
CA SER A 92 3.81 -20.31 -15.18
C SER A 92 3.19 -21.28 -16.19
N THR A 93 3.11 -22.57 -15.85
CA THR A 93 2.53 -23.62 -16.71
C THR A 93 1.11 -23.31 -17.24
N LYS A 94 0.43 -22.28 -16.70
CA LYS A 94 -0.92 -21.83 -17.08
C LYS A 94 -0.97 -20.54 -17.93
N TYR A 95 0.09 -19.73 -18.02
CA TYR A 95 0.10 -18.44 -18.74
C TYR A 95 1.43 -18.28 -19.52
N PRO A 96 1.49 -18.57 -20.83
CA PRO A 96 2.73 -19.01 -21.47
C PRO A 96 3.38 -18.05 -22.49
N ASP A 97 3.01 -16.77 -22.56
CA ASP A 97 3.54 -15.92 -23.65
C ASP A 97 5.01 -15.49 -23.40
N GLU A 98 5.93 -16.21 -24.05
CA GLU A 98 7.38 -16.30 -23.75
C GLU A 98 8.23 -15.07 -24.10
N ASN A 99 7.75 -14.13 -24.94
CA ASN A 99 8.64 -13.20 -25.67
C ASN A 99 8.48 -11.70 -25.34
N ALA A 100 7.68 -11.33 -24.33
CA ALA A 100 7.59 -9.94 -23.88
C ALA A 100 8.90 -9.46 -23.23
N TYR A 101 9.54 -10.38 -22.50
CA TYR A 101 10.78 -10.18 -21.75
C TYR A 101 11.99 -9.88 -22.63
N SER A 102 12.24 -10.73 -23.63
CA SER A 102 13.42 -10.62 -24.49
C SER A 102 13.45 -9.28 -25.25
N LYS A 103 12.29 -8.78 -25.67
CA LYS A 103 12.15 -7.46 -26.32
C LYS A 103 12.48 -6.29 -25.39
N PHE A 104 12.18 -6.41 -24.10
CA PHE A 104 12.45 -5.36 -23.11
C PHE A 104 13.94 -5.30 -22.72
N ILE A 105 14.60 -6.47 -22.63
CA ILE A 105 16.05 -6.56 -22.41
C ILE A 105 16.83 -5.96 -23.58
N GLU A 106 16.45 -6.29 -24.82
CA GLU A 106 17.08 -5.77 -26.03
C GLU A 106 16.96 -4.24 -26.17
N SER A 107 15.91 -3.62 -25.60
CA SER A 107 15.69 -2.17 -25.70
C SER A 107 16.37 -1.33 -24.61
N ASN A 108 16.94 -1.95 -23.56
CA ASN A 108 17.45 -1.24 -22.37
C ASN A 108 18.91 -1.55 -21.99
N ASP A 109 19.68 -2.22 -22.86
CA ASP A 109 21.11 -2.56 -22.69
C ASP A 109 21.44 -3.35 -21.40
N ILE A 110 20.46 -4.09 -20.86
CA ILE A 110 20.61 -4.94 -19.67
C ILE A 110 21.24 -6.27 -20.08
N LYS A 111 22.35 -6.67 -19.45
CA LYS A 111 23.01 -7.95 -19.77
C LYS A 111 22.57 -9.03 -18.78
N PRO A 112 22.53 -10.31 -19.20
CA PRO A 112 22.23 -11.42 -18.30
C PRO A 112 23.09 -11.46 -17.03
N GLN A 113 24.36 -11.04 -17.12
CA GLN A 113 25.25 -10.95 -15.97
C GLN A 113 24.80 -9.89 -14.95
N ASP A 114 24.19 -8.79 -15.40
CA ASP A 114 23.70 -7.73 -14.51
C ASP A 114 22.53 -8.26 -13.66
N ILE A 115 21.67 -9.09 -14.27
CA ILE A 115 20.57 -9.77 -13.58
C ILE A 115 21.09 -10.78 -12.55
N GLU A 116 22.10 -11.58 -12.91
CA GLU A 116 22.71 -12.53 -11.97
C GLU A 116 23.36 -11.84 -10.77
N VAL A 117 24.04 -10.71 -11.00
CA VAL A 117 24.63 -9.89 -9.92
C VAL A 117 23.54 -9.28 -9.06
N PHE A 118 22.49 -8.72 -9.67
CA PHE A 118 21.39 -8.09 -8.93
C PHE A 118 20.61 -9.10 -8.09
N ILE A 119 20.28 -10.28 -8.61
CA ILE A 119 19.62 -11.35 -7.84
C ILE A 119 20.45 -11.69 -6.61
N ARG A 120 21.78 -11.83 -6.75
CA ARG A 120 22.68 -12.09 -5.62
C ARG A 120 22.68 -10.94 -4.62
N GLN A 121 22.66 -9.69 -5.07
CA GLN A 121 22.63 -8.51 -4.18
C GLN A 121 21.29 -8.33 -3.48
N MET A 122 20.18 -8.50 -4.18
CA MET A 122 18.82 -8.42 -3.65
C MET A 122 18.60 -9.44 -2.54
N PHE A 123 19.06 -10.68 -2.74
CA PHE A 123 18.92 -11.73 -1.73
C PHE A 123 20.03 -11.71 -0.66
N ALA A 124 21.13 -10.95 -0.86
CA ALA A 124 22.23 -10.82 0.10
C ALA A 124 21.74 -10.30 1.45
N TYR A 125 20.92 -9.25 1.41
CA TYR A 125 20.35 -8.60 2.58
C TYR A 125 18.90 -8.26 2.32
N PHE A 126 17.96 -9.00 2.93
CA PHE A 126 16.55 -8.64 2.86
C PHE A 126 15.83 -8.88 4.19
N TYR A 127 14.63 -8.35 4.27
CA TYR A 127 13.67 -8.59 5.33
C TYR A 127 12.37 -9.06 4.70
N VAL A 128 11.57 -9.75 5.50
CA VAL A 128 10.28 -10.30 5.09
C VAL A 128 9.25 -9.95 6.15
N ASP A 129 8.23 -9.19 5.74
CA ASP A 129 6.93 -9.28 6.41
C ASP A 129 6.13 -10.40 5.78
N SER A 130 5.55 -11.27 6.61
CA SER A 130 4.59 -12.26 6.13
C SER A 130 3.25 -12.15 6.83
N LEU A 131 2.19 -12.08 6.05
CA LEU A 131 0.82 -12.30 6.47
C LEU A 131 0.47 -13.76 6.15
N MET A 132 -0.08 -14.51 7.10
CA MET A 132 -0.74 -15.79 6.83
C MET A 132 -2.14 -15.73 7.43
N TYR A 133 -3.16 -15.86 6.57
CA TYR A 133 -4.53 -15.48 6.87
C TYR A 133 -5.51 -16.52 6.34
N GLY A 134 -6.19 -17.23 7.24
CA GLY A 134 -7.37 -18.03 6.91
C GLY A 134 -7.31 -19.50 7.37
N ASN A 135 -7.71 -20.49 6.56
CA ASN A 135 -7.77 -21.92 6.92
C ASN A 135 -6.40 -22.59 6.95
N LEU A 136 -5.57 -22.09 7.86
CA LEU A 136 -4.32 -22.67 8.29
C LEU A 136 -4.34 -22.65 9.79
N THR A 137 -3.91 -23.76 10.39
CA THR A 137 -3.57 -23.74 11.82
C THR A 137 -2.29 -22.95 12.01
N GLU A 138 -2.11 -22.42 13.21
CA GLU A 138 -0.89 -21.72 13.60
C GLU A 138 0.37 -22.55 13.34
N ASN A 139 0.32 -23.85 13.69
CA ASN A 139 1.43 -24.78 13.46
C ASN A 139 1.76 -24.93 11.98
N GLN A 140 0.75 -25.02 11.11
CA GLN A 140 0.97 -25.07 9.64
C GLN A 140 1.60 -23.77 9.14
N SER A 141 1.16 -22.62 9.64
CA SER A 141 1.73 -21.32 9.28
C SER A 141 3.21 -21.22 9.68
N ILE A 142 3.55 -21.63 10.90
CA ILE A 142 4.92 -21.67 11.39
C ILE A 142 5.76 -22.64 10.55
N GLU A 143 5.25 -23.84 10.28
CA GLU A 143 5.93 -24.84 9.45
C GLU A 143 6.24 -24.29 8.06
N TYR A 144 5.30 -23.60 7.42
CA TYR A 144 5.53 -22.98 6.10
C TYR A 144 6.58 -21.86 6.15
N MET A 145 6.61 -21.05 7.19
CA MET A 145 7.64 -20.02 7.36
C MET A 145 9.02 -20.64 7.61
N ILE A 146 9.11 -21.71 8.39
CA ILE A 146 10.36 -22.45 8.60
C ILE A 146 10.83 -23.07 7.28
N MET A 147 9.95 -23.72 6.51
CA MET A 147 10.31 -24.28 5.21
C MET A 147 10.80 -23.19 4.24
N PHE A 148 10.16 -22.02 4.24
CA PHE A 148 10.58 -20.88 3.44
C PHE A 148 12.00 -20.47 3.86
N GLN A 149 12.22 -20.21 5.15
CA GLN A 149 13.52 -19.82 5.70
C GLN A 149 14.62 -20.84 5.38
N GLN A 150 14.34 -22.14 5.54
CA GLN A 150 15.29 -23.21 5.25
C GLN A 150 15.78 -23.20 3.80
N LYS A 151 14.90 -22.91 2.83
CA LYS A 151 15.29 -22.79 1.41
C LYS A 151 16.28 -21.64 1.17
N PHE A 152 16.21 -20.56 1.94
CA PHE A 152 17.16 -19.45 1.82
C PHE A 152 18.46 -19.73 2.56
N HIS A 153 18.41 -20.36 3.74
CA HIS A 153 19.61 -20.75 4.50
C HIS A 153 20.48 -21.74 3.73
N GLN A 154 19.88 -22.73 3.05
CA GLN A 154 20.62 -23.72 2.25
C GLN A 154 21.42 -23.12 1.09
N ASN A 155 21.03 -21.94 0.61
CA ASN A 155 21.71 -21.29 -0.51
C ASN A 155 22.82 -20.32 -0.07
N HIS A 156 23.05 -20.12 1.24
CA HIS A 156 24.04 -19.16 1.81
C HIS A 156 23.94 -17.72 1.29
N LEU A 157 22.86 -17.39 0.59
CA LEU A 157 22.66 -16.08 -0.02
C LEU A 157 22.04 -15.09 0.94
N PHE A 158 21.47 -15.53 2.07
CA PHE A 158 20.64 -14.67 2.91
C PHE A 158 21.34 -14.20 4.19
N GLN A 159 21.34 -12.89 4.40
CA GLN A 159 21.57 -12.25 5.69
C GLN A 159 20.38 -11.33 6.01
N PRO A 160 19.96 -11.21 7.28
CA PRO A 160 18.95 -10.24 7.64
C PRO A 160 19.50 -8.82 7.52
N ILE A 161 18.66 -7.87 7.06
CA ILE A 161 19.00 -6.46 7.14
C ILE A 161 19.02 -6.00 8.61
N TYR A 162 19.96 -5.11 8.94
CA TYR A 162 19.95 -4.47 10.24
C TYR A 162 18.78 -3.48 10.32
N PRO A 163 18.14 -3.28 11.50
CA PRO A 163 17.06 -2.29 11.65
C PRO A 163 17.45 -0.86 11.23
N SER A 164 18.74 -0.51 11.29
CA SER A 164 19.27 0.78 10.81
C SER A 164 19.28 0.93 9.28
N MET A 165 19.17 -0.18 8.55
CA MET A 165 19.08 -0.24 7.10
C MET A 165 17.63 -0.18 6.60
N TRP A 166 16.64 -0.18 7.50
CA TRP A 166 15.23 -0.03 7.15
C TRP A 166 14.99 1.35 6.53
N PHE A 167 14.79 1.36 5.21
CA PHE A 167 14.62 2.60 4.47
C PHE A 167 13.15 3.00 4.47
N ASN A 168 12.77 3.80 5.46
CA ASN A 168 11.45 4.40 5.48
C ASN A 168 11.40 5.53 4.44
N HIS A 169 10.68 5.29 3.35
CA HIS A 169 10.31 6.34 2.41
C HIS A 169 9.57 7.46 3.13
N ARG A 170 9.76 8.68 2.64
CA ARG A 170 9.12 9.87 3.16
C ARG A 170 8.57 10.66 1.99
N GLN A 171 7.36 11.18 2.14
CA GLN A 171 6.83 12.14 1.19
C GLN A 171 7.39 13.54 1.51
N LEU A 172 7.65 14.32 0.47
CA LEU A 172 8.01 15.73 0.63
C LEU A 172 6.82 16.48 1.25
N MET A 173 7.08 17.26 2.30
CA MET A 173 6.13 18.23 2.84
C MET A 173 6.22 19.51 2.00
N LEU A 174 5.13 19.83 1.31
CA LEU A 174 5.02 21.02 0.49
C LEU A 174 4.94 22.27 1.38
N PRO A 175 5.73 23.32 1.10
CA PRO A 175 5.63 24.58 1.84
C PRO A 175 4.24 25.21 1.70
N GLU A 176 3.79 25.90 2.75
CA GLU A 176 2.52 26.62 2.73
C GLU A 176 2.49 27.66 1.60
N GLY A 177 1.39 27.69 0.84
CA GLY A 177 1.20 28.61 -0.28
C GLY A 177 2.04 28.31 -1.53
N CYS A 178 2.74 27.17 -1.59
CA CYS A 178 3.49 26.81 -2.78
C CYS A 178 2.57 26.38 -3.95
N ASN A 179 3.07 26.53 -5.17
CA ASN A 179 2.45 26.01 -6.38
C ASN A 179 3.56 25.55 -7.33
N TYR A 180 3.63 24.23 -7.54
CA TYR A 180 4.59 23.60 -8.45
C TYR A 180 3.84 22.93 -9.58
N ALA A 181 4.31 23.16 -10.81
CA ALA A 181 3.77 22.51 -11.99
C ALA A 181 4.88 21.72 -12.69
N TYR A 182 4.56 20.50 -13.08
CA TYR A 182 5.40 19.65 -13.90
C TYR A 182 4.60 19.18 -15.10
N THR A 183 5.19 19.27 -16.30
CA THR A 183 4.53 18.92 -17.55
C THR A 183 5.42 18.00 -18.36
N MET A 184 4.84 16.91 -18.86
CA MET A 184 5.49 16.00 -19.79
C MET A 184 4.62 15.78 -21.01
N LEU A 185 5.27 15.50 -22.13
CA LEU A 185 4.61 15.07 -23.36
C LEU A 185 4.31 13.57 -23.26
N ASN A 186 3.11 13.20 -23.71
CA ASN A 186 2.71 11.81 -23.86
C ASN A 186 2.70 11.46 -25.34
N ASP A 187 3.72 10.75 -25.81
CA ASP A 187 3.88 10.41 -27.22
C ASP A 187 2.88 9.34 -27.72
N GLY A 188 2.06 8.77 -26.82
CA GLY A 188 1.14 7.67 -27.12
C GLY A 188 -0.33 8.03 -27.34
N HIS A 189 -0.77 9.23 -26.95
CA HIS A 189 -2.20 9.60 -27.00
C HIS A 189 -2.43 11.08 -27.34
N CYS A 190 -3.42 11.35 -28.19
CA CYS A 190 -3.82 12.72 -28.59
C CYS A 190 -4.62 13.49 -27.53
N THR A 191 -4.54 13.09 -26.26
CA THR A 191 -5.30 13.70 -25.15
C THR A 191 -4.36 14.16 -24.07
N GLU A 192 -4.65 15.31 -23.50
CA GLU A 192 -3.91 15.87 -22.38
C GLU A 192 -4.55 15.39 -21.06
N ALA A 193 -3.74 15.26 -20.02
CA ALA A 193 -4.22 14.94 -18.69
C ALA A 193 -3.59 15.88 -17.67
N ILE A 194 -4.41 16.40 -16.77
CA ILE A 194 -3.96 17.19 -15.63
C ILE A 194 -4.33 16.47 -14.34
N THR A 195 -3.38 16.46 -13.42
CA THR A 195 -3.56 15.97 -12.05
C THR A 195 -3.12 17.08 -11.10
N ILE A 196 -4.06 17.58 -10.30
CA ILE A 196 -3.79 18.52 -9.22
C ILE A 196 -3.77 17.73 -7.91
N TYR A 197 -2.67 17.84 -7.18
CA TYR A 197 -2.52 17.26 -5.85
C TYR A 197 -2.46 18.38 -4.80
N LEU A 198 -3.50 18.46 -3.98
CA LEU A 198 -3.59 19.35 -2.84
C LEU A 198 -3.15 18.57 -1.61
N GLN A 199 -1.86 18.69 -1.24
CA GLN A 199 -1.36 18.05 -0.02
C GLN A 199 -2.03 18.68 1.20
N CYS A 200 -2.52 17.83 2.11
CA CYS A 200 -3.19 18.24 3.33
C CYS A 200 -2.31 17.88 4.54
N PHE A 201 -2.94 17.42 5.62
CA PHE A 201 -2.30 17.10 6.89
C PHE A 201 -1.56 15.75 6.86
N GLN A 202 -0.72 15.50 7.87
CA GLN A 202 -0.16 14.18 8.13
C GLN A 202 -1.28 13.18 8.46
N GLN A 203 -1.06 11.90 8.16
CA GLN A 203 -1.95 10.82 8.52
C GLN A 203 -2.03 10.66 10.04
N THR A 204 -3.25 10.76 10.54
CA THR A 204 -3.69 10.49 11.92
C THR A 204 -5.14 10.04 11.82
N LEU A 205 -5.68 9.33 12.81
CA LEU A 205 -7.09 8.90 12.78
C LEU A 205 -8.06 10.06 12.49
N GLU A 206 -7.90 11.19 13.19
CA GLU A 206 -8.72 12.39 13.01
C GLU A 206 -8.59 12.97 11.58
N ASN A 207 -7.35 13.24 11.14
CA ASN A 207 -7.12 13.79 9.79
C ASN A 207 -7.59 12.84 8.67
N ASN A 208 -7.49 11.53 8.87
CA ASN A 208 -7.96 10.53 7.92
C ASN A 208 -9.50 10.59 7.81
N ALA A 209 -10.21 10.65 8.94
CA ALA A 209 -11.66 10.81 8.94
C ALA A 209 -12.09 12.14 8.29
N LEU A 210 -11.37 13.23 8.55
CA LEU A 210 -11.64 14.54 7.95
C LEU A 210 -11.51 14.50 6.41
N ILE A 211 -10.40 13.97 5.90
CA ILE A 211 -10.17 13.92 4.45
C ILE A 211 -11.10 12.92 3.76
N ASP A 212 -11.47 11.82 4.43
CA ASP A 212 -12.46 10.85 3.95
C ASP A 212 -13.83 11.51 3.73
N VAL A 213 -14.34 12.22 4.74
CA VAL A 213 -15.61 12.94 4.62
C VAL A 213 -15.49 14.05 3.57
N PHE A 214 -14.40 14.80 3.54
CA PHE A 214 -14.18 15.84 2.54
C PHE A 214 -14.16 15.29 1.11
N ALA A 215 -13.44 14.19 0.86
CA ALA A 215 -13.40 13.54 -0.44
C ALA A 215 -14.76 12.97 -0.86
N GLN A 216 -15.52 12.41 0.10
CA GLN A 216 -16.88 11.94 -0.11
C GLN A 216 -17.81 13.09 -0.54
N LEU A 217 -17.71 14.25 0.10
CA LEU A 217 -18.51 15.44 -0.20
C LEU A 217 -18.26 15.99 -1.61
N ILE A 218 -17.00 16.01 -2.05
CA ILE A 218 -16.61 16.67 -3.30
C ILE A 218 -16.59 15.73 -4.50
N SER A 219 -16.55 14.41 -4.30
CA SER A 219 -16.42 13.43 -5.38
C SER A 219 -17.54 13.57 -6.42
N GLU A 220 -18.79 13.62 -5.97
CA GLU A 220 -19.94 13.77 -6.85
C GLU A 220 -20.01 15.16 -7.49
N PRO A 221 -19.92 16.29 -6.74
CA PRO A 221 -19.86 17.63 -7.33
C PRO A 221 -18.74 17.83 -8.36
N CYS A 222 -17.55 17.27 -8.12
CA CYS A 222 -16.42 17.33 -9.04
C CYS A 222 -16.77 16.66 -10.38
N PHE A 223 -17.34 15.45 -10.31
CA PHE A 223 -17.76 14.72 -11.50
C PHE A 223 -18.89 15.46 -12.23
N GLU A 224 -19.92 15.88 -11.50
CA GLU A 224 -21.08 16.56 -12.10
C GLU A 224 -20.68 17.88 -12.76
N GLN A 225 -19.82 18.67 -12.11
CA GLN A 225 -19.39 19.95 -12.64
C GLN A 225 -18.44 19.78 -13.84
N LEU A 226 -17.33 19.08 -13.66
CA LEU A 226 -16.25 19.03 -14.66
C LEU A 226 -16.55 18.06 -15.80
N ARG A 227 -17.30 16.97 -15.54
CA ARG A 227 -17.66 15.99 -16.57
C ARG A 227 -19.07 16.19 -17.11
N THR A 228 -20.10 16.22 -16.28
CA THR A 228 -21.49 16.26 -16.81
C THR A 228 -21.83 17.60 -17.42
N LYS A 229 -21.60 18.71 -16.69
CA LYS A 229 -21.99 20.07 -17.10
C LYS A 229 -21.00 20.68 -18.07
N GLU A 230 -19.72 20.64 -17.75
CA GLU A 230 -18.67 21.28 -18.54
C GLU A 230 -18.08 20.40 -19.63
N GLN A 231 -18.34 19.09 -19.58
CA GLN A 231 -17.90 18.11 -20.60
C GLN A 231 -16.40 18.17 -20.89
N LEU A 232 -15.58 18.46 -19.86
CA LEU A 232 -14.13 18.62 -20.04
C LEU A 232 -13.45 17.30 -20.42
N GLY A 233 -14.02 16.16 -20.05
CA GLY A 233 -13.42 14.88 -20.35
C GLY A 233 -14.22 13.69 -19.85
N TYR A 234 -13.94 12.52 -20.42
CA TYR A 234 -14.53 11.28 -19.94
C TYR A 234 -13.92 10.85 -18.60
N ILE A 235 -12.62 11.04 -18.39
CA ILE A 235 -11.97 10.66 -17.13
C ILE A 235 -11.88 11.91 -16.26
N VAL A 236 -12.72 11.94 -15.22
CA VAL A 236 -12.74 12.97 -14.16
C VAL A 236 -12.88 12.23 -12.84
N SER A 237 -12.00 12.53 -11.88
CA SER A 237 -12.10 11.98 -10.53
C SER A 237 -11.49 12.90 -9.48
N ALA A 238 -12.12 12.98 -8.32
CA ALA A 238 -11.52 13.46 -7.08
C ALA A 238 -11.32 12.27 -6.15
N LYS A 239 -10.08 12.02 -5.71
CA LYS A 239 -9.72 10.88 -4.86
C LYS A 239 -8.67 11.27 -3.85
N ILE A 240 -8.62 10.55 -2.74
CA ILE A 240 -7.54 10.68 -1.76
C ILE A 240 -6.29 9.99 -2.31
N PHE A 241 -5.16 10.68 -2.17
CA PHE A 241 -3.85 10.09 -2.38
C PHE A 241 -3.06 10.19 -1.09
N SER A 242 -2.66 9.03 -0.56
CA SER A 242 -1.88 8.91 0.67
C SER A 242 -0.64 8.07 0.44
N ALA A 243 0.51 8.57 0.86
CA ALA A 243 1.78 7.89 0.74
C ALA A 243 2.69 8.29 1.90
N TYR A 244 3.34 7.29 2.51
CA TYR A 244 4.44 7.50 3.46
C TYR A 244 4.11 8.48 4.61
N GLY A 245 2.91 8.36 5.19
CA GLY A 245 2.46 9.18 6.31
C GLY A 245 1.85 10.53 5.93
N ALA A 246 1.87 10.94 4.66
CA ALA A 246 1.22 12.15 4.18
C ALA A 246 0.04 11.83 3.26
N GLN A 247 -0.89 12.77 3.16
CA GLN A 247 -2.13 12.59 2.40
C GLN A 247 -2.60 13.90 1.80
N GLY A 248 -3.43 13.80 0.77
CA GLY A 248 -4.01 14.95 0.11
C GLY A 248 -5.10 14.55 -0.87
N LEU A 249 -5.76 15.57 -1.41
CA LEU A 249 -6.76 15.39 -2.44
C LEU A 249 -6.11 15.45 -3.81
N GLN A 250 -6.44 14.47 -4.66
CA GLN A 250 -6.04 14.44 -6.05
C GLN A 250 -7.25 14.60 -6.97
N ILE A 251 -7.25 15.64 -7.80
CA ILE A 251 -8.22 15.83 -8.89
C ILE A 251 -7.52 15.52 -10.21
N THR A 252 -8.08 14.59 -10.99
CA THR A 252 -7.53 14.21 -12.30
C THR A 252 -8.58 14.39 -13.38
N VAL A 253 -8.19 15.05 -14.47
CA VAL A 253 -9.02 15.26 -15.66
C VAL A 253 -8.21 14.91 -16.90
N GLN A 254 -8.70 13.96 -17.70
CA GLN A 254 -8.18 13.70 -19.05
C GLN A 254 -9.10 14.35 -20.07
N SER A 255 -8.54 15.21 -20.92
CA SER A 255 -9.27 16.12 -21.77
C SER A 255 -8.69 16.18 -23.18
N THR A 256 -9.52 16.59 -24.13
CA THR A 256 -9.10 17.06 -25.46
C THR A 256 -8.91 18.58 -25.49
N PHE A 257 -9.27 19.29 -24.42
CA PHE A 257 -9.01 20.72 -24.27
C PHE A 257 -7.60 20.96 -23.71
N GLY A 258 -7.06 22.15 -23.98
CA GLY A 258 -5.73 22.54 -23.52
C GLY A 258 -5.60 22.61 -21.99
N LEU A 259 -4.44 22.19 -21.46
CA LEU A 259 -4.12 22.15 -20.02
C LEU A 259 -4.50 23.43 -19.25
N ASP A 260 -4.18 24.61 -19.79
CA ASP A 260 -4.49 25.90 -19.15
C ASP A 260 -6.01 26.15 -19.02
N HIS A 261 -6.80 25.70 -20.00
CA HIS A 261 -8.25 25.77 -19.90
C HIS A 261 -8.77 24.87 -18.79
N VAL A 262 -8.36 23.60 -18.79
CA VAL A 262 -8.80 22.60 -17.81
C VAL A 262 -8.38 23.00 -16.40
N ASN A 263 -7.14 23.46 -16.22
CA ASN A 263 -6.63 23.94 -14.93
C ASN A 263 -7.52 25.05 -14.35
N ARG A 264 -7.84 26.10 -15.14
CA ARG A 264 -8.72 27.18 -14.69
C ARG A 264 -10.13 26.72 -14.32
N ARG A 265 -10.64 25.67 -14.96
CA ARG A 265 -11.94 25.10 -14.60
C ARG A 265 -11.87 24.34 -13.28
N ILE A 266 -10.80 23.61 -13.03
CA ILE A 266 -10.58 22.94 -11.74
C ILE A 266 -10.41 23.98 -10.62
N GLU A 267 -9.62 25.03 -10.82
CA GLU A 267 -9.46 26.12 -9.83
C GLU A 267 -10.80 26.79 -9.50
N ARG A 268 -11.62 27.10 -10.52
CA ARG A 268 -12.97 27.64 -10.30
C ARG A 268 -13.88 26.69 -9.54
N PHE A 269 -13.76 25.38 -9.80
CA PHE A 269 -14.47 24.38 -9.04
C PHE A 269 -14.01 24.38 -7.58
N LEU A 270 -12.70 24.39 -7.32
CA LEU A 270 -12.14 24.45 -5.96
C LEU A 270 -12.59 25.71 -5.21
N ASP A 271 -12.59 26.88 -5.84
CA ASP A 271 -13.09 28.14 -5.27
C ASP A 271 -14.56 28.01 -4.83
N SER A 272 -15.37 27.25 -5.57
CA SER A 272 -16.80 27.05 -5.26
C SER A 272 -17.06 26.05 -4.12
N ILE A 273 -16.09 25.22 -3.74
CA ILE A 273 -16.29 24.17 -2.73
C ILE A 273 -16.59 24.76 -1.35
N ARG A 274 -15.93 25.88 -0.99
CA ARG A 274 -16.17 26.54 0.30
C ARG A 274 -17.64 26.94 0.42
N ASP A 275 -18.14 27.70 -0.55
CA ASP A 275 -19.52 28.16 -0.56
C ASP A 275 -20.51 26.98 -0.60
N TYR A 276 -20.19 25.93 -1.34
CA TYR A 276 -20.99 24.70 -1.38
C TYR A 276 -21.12 24.04 -0.01
N ILE A 277 -20.02 23.94 0.76
CA ILE A 277 -20.04 23.35 2.10
C ILE A 277 -20.74 24.29 3.09
N GLU A 278 -20.50 25.60 3.03
CA GLU A 278 -21.13 26.59 3.92
C GLU A 278 -22.66 26.68 3.71
N GLN A 279 -23.15 26.42 2.49
CA GLN A 279 -24.58 26.40 2.16
C GLN A 279 -25.23 25.02 2.36
N MET A 280 -24.44 23.99 2.66
CA MET A 280 -24.95 22.64 2.86
C MET A 280 -25.83 22.59 4.11
N SER A 281 -26.97 21.92 4.01
CA SER A 281 -27.81 21.68 5.18
C SER A 281 -27.14 20.69 6.13
N GLU A 282 -27.37 20.85 7.43
CA GLU A 282 -26.90 19.88 8.42
C GLU A 282 -27.40 18.46 8.08
N GLU A 283 -28.63 18.33 7.59
CA GLU A 283 -29.20 17.03 7.19
C GLU A 283 -28.40 16.37 6.06
N ASP A 284 -28.00 17.13 5.04
CA ASP A 284 -27.22 16.59 3.93
C ASP A 284 -25.79 16.26 4.34
N PHE A 285 -25.19 17.08 5.21
CA PHE A 285 -23.89 16.77 5.80
C PHE A 285 -23.94 15.45 6.60
N GLN A 286 -24.98 15.27 7.41
CA GLN A 286 -25.19 14.04 8.18
C GLN A 286 -25.33 12.81 7.29
N LYS A 287 -26.06 12.91 6.17
CA LYS A 287 -26.16 11.81 5.18
C LYS A 287 -24.79 11.44 4.59
N GLN A 288 -23.95 12.43 4.31
CA GLN A 288 -22.60 12.18 3.76
C GLN A 288 -21.69 11.52 4.79
N ARG A 289 -21.77 11.97 6.05
CA ARG A 289 -21.06 11.34 7.18
C ARG A 289 -21.50 9.89 7.38
N GLU A 290 -22.80 9.63 7.44
CA GLU A 290 -23.35 8.26 7.57
C GLU A 290 -22.97 7.39 6.37
N GLY A 291 -22.98 7.94 5.16
CA GLY A 291 -22.50 7.29 3.95
C GLY A 291 -21.04 6.86 4.06
N GLN A 292 -20.17 7.72 4.60
CA GLN A 292 -18.77 7.39 4.81
C GLN A 292 -18.56 6.33 5.91
N ILE A 293 -19.31 6.41 7.01
CA ILE A 293 -19.28 5.39 8.07
C ILE A 293 -19.70 4.02 7.50
N MET A 294 -20.78 3.96 6.72
CA MET A 294 -21.21 2.71 6.09
C MET A 294 -20.17 2.13 5.14
N LYS A 295 -19.43 2.96 4.40
CA LYS A 295 -18.32 2.53 3.54
C LYS A 295 -17.17 1.96 4.36
N ASN A 296 -16.77 2.65 5.43
CA ASN A 296 -15.68 2.20 6.31
C ASN A 296 -16.04 0.89 7.01
N MET A 297 -17.28 0.75 7.47
CA MET A 297 -17.78 -0.45 8.17
C MET A 297 -18.16 -1.60 7.22
N GLU A 298 -18.05 -1.44 5.89
CA GLU A 298 -18.41 -2.50 4.96
C GLU A 298 -17.48 -3.73 5.17
N ILE A 299 -18.08 -4.86 5.54
CA ILE A 299 -17.36 -6.11 5.73
C ILE A 299 -16.92 -6.65 4.35
N PRO A 300 -15.64 -6.96 4.13
CA PRO A 300 -15.17 -7.40 2.83
C PRO A 300 -15.78 -8.75 2.48
N LYS A 301 -16.48 -8.80 1.34
CA LYS A 301 -17.23 -9.99 0.88
C LYS A 301 -16.35 -11.13 0.39
N ARG A 302 -15.05 -10.87 0.20
CA ARG A 302 -14.06 -11.83 -0.31
C ARG A 302 -12.89 -11.90 0.65
N MET A 303 -12.37 -13.11 0.85
CA MET A 303 -11.16 -13.34 1.63
C MET A 303 -9.99 -12.50 1.13
N THR A 304 -9.81 -12.36 -0.19
CA THR A 304 -8.75 -11.53 -0.77
C THR A 304 -8.88 -10.06 -0.38
N SER A 305 -10.10 -9.54 -0.34
CA SER A 305 -10.35 -8.15 0.07
C SER A 305 -10.01 -7.93 1.55
N GLN A 306 -10.39 -8.86 2.43
CA GLN A 306 -10.01 -8.80 3.85
C GLN A 306 -8.50 -8.98 4.04
N GLY A 307 -7.88 -9.91 3.31
CA GLY A 307 -6.44 -10.14 3.33
C GLY A 307 -5.66 -8.89 2.90
N ASN A 308 -6.15 -8.17 1.88
CA ASN A 308 -5.56 -6.89 1.46
C ASN A 308 -5.68 -5.82 2.55
N THR A 309 -6.79 -5.75 3.29
CA THR A 309 -6.93 -4.82 4.41
C THR A 309 -5.84 -5.04 5.46
N PHE A 310 -5.64 -6.30 5.88
CA PHE A 310 -4.55 -6.63 6.81
C PHE A 310 -3.17 -6.36 6.21
N TRP A 311 -3.00 -6.68 4.93
CA TRP A 311 -1.75 -6.48 4.22
C TRP A 311 -1.33 -5.00 4.16
N PHE A 312 -2.29 -4.08 3.99
CA PHE A 312 -1.99 -2.65 3.98
C PHE A 312 -1.48 -2.15 5.33
N GLU A 313 -2.02 -2.64 6.44
CA GLU A 313 -1.53 -2.25 7.78
C GLU A 313 -0.14 -2.81 8.06
N ILE A 314 0.16 -4.03 7.59
CA ILE A 314 1.48 -4.67 7.71
C ILE A 314 2.50 -3.97 6.81
N SER A 315 2.24 -3.84 5.51
CA SER A 315 3.19 -3.23 4.56
C SER A 315 3.49 -1.76 4.81
N ARG A 316 2.62 -1.05 5.56
CA ARG A 316 2.84 0.33 6.01
C ARG A 316 3.48 0.43 7.40
N HIS A 317 3.65 -0.69 8.09
CA HIS A 317 4.07 -0.80 9.49
C HIS A 317 3.20 0.04 10.45
N GLU A 318 1.91 0.19 10.14
CA GLU A 318 0.96 0.93 10.99
C GLU A 318 0.21 -0.01 11.96
N PHE A 319 0.01 -1.27 11.58
CA PHE A 319 -0.55 -2.35 12.41
C PHE A 319 -1.90 -2.02 13.11
N CYS A 320 -2.67 -1.07 12.61
CA CYS A 320 -3.98 -0.70 13.16
C CYS A 320 -5.08 -1.48 12.43
N PHE A 321 -5.24 -2.76 12.80
CA PHE A 321 -6.15 -3.67 12.09
C PHE A 321 -7.64 -3.36 12.29
N ASP A 322 -7.98 -2.63 13.35
CA ASP A 322 -9.30 -2.14 13.72
C ASP A 322 -9.57 -0.70 13.26
N ARG A 323 -8.71 -0.11 12.41
CA ARG A 323 -8.84 1.26 11.87
C ARG A 323 -10.24 1.63 11.38
N ARG A 324 -11.01 0.65 10.89
CA ARG A 324 -12.36 0.87 10.38
C ARG A 324 -13.38 1.17 11.47
N GLU A 325 -13.11 0.73 12.69
CA GLU A 325 -13.98 0.86 13.86
C GLU A 325 -13.66 2.11 14.72
N ILE A 326 -12.51 2.75 14.48
CA ILE A 326 -11.99 3.91 15.23
C ILE A 326 -12.28 5.22 14.47
#